data_AF-R6WQ31-F1
#
_entry.id   AF-R6WQ31-F1
#
_cell.length_a   1.000
_cell.length_b   1.000
_cell.length_c   1.000
_cell.angle_alpha   90.00
_cell.angle_beta   90.00
_cell.angle_gamma   90.00
#
_symmetry.space_group_name_H-M   'P 1'
#
loop_
_entity.id
_entity.type
_entity.pdbx_description
1 polymer ?
#
loop_
_entity_poly.entity_id
_entity_poly.type
_entity_poly.pdbx_seq_one_letter_code
_entity_poly.pdbx_strand_id
1 'polypeptide(L)'
;MDYIDFGDIQDAVLDCKYEDIVYGNEIINSLASRLKVTDIPEPVPYIVKRLGVVAACYNRCLLQTGTDPTTVFNGAGGVENSDIYAQKLKLYKAEMERLMASLTAADFGVTGGQGRASIPLYRS
;
A
#
# COMPACT_ATOMS: atom_id res chain seq x y z
N MET A 1 -8.24 -5.97 13.07
CA MET A 1 -7.64 -7.23 12.58
C MET A 1 -6.42 -6.81 11.81
N ASP A 2 -5.28 -7.40 12.15
CA ASP A 2 -3.99 -7.02 11.56
C ASP A 2 -3.60 -8.09 10.54
N TYR A 3 -3.45 -7.69 9.29
CA TYR A 3 -3.13 -8.54 8.15
C TYR A 3 -1.64 -8.54 7.79
N ILE A 4 -0.96 -7.46 8.21
CA ILE A 4 0.47 -7.27 8.10
C ILE A 4 1.06 -6.92 9.47
N ASP A 5 2.31 -7.30 9.68
CA ASP A 5 3.11 -6.90 10.84
C ASP A 5 4.51 -6.38 10.43
N PHE A 6 5.36 -6.06 11.40
CA PHE A 6 6.72 -5.59 11.13
C PHE A 6 7.61 -6.64 10.44
N GLY A 7 7.36 -7.94 10.66
CA GLY A 7 8.11 -9.02 10.03
C GLY A 7 7.85 -9.14 8.52
N ASP A 8 6.72 -8.60 8.05
CA ASP A 8 6.40 -8.52 6.63
C ASP A 8 7.15 -7.39 5.90
N ILE A 9 7.73 -6.43 6.64
CA ILE A 9 8.47 -5.30 6.07
C ILE A 9 9.96 -5.66 5.96
N GLN A 10 10.48 -5.64 4.72
CA GLN A 10 11.88 -5.99 4.44
C GLN A 10 12.74 -4.79 3.98
N ASP A 11 12.20 -3.57 4.03
CA ASP A 11 12.95 -2.39 3.64
C ASP A 11 13.89 -1.94 4.76
N ALA A 12 15.18 -2.25 4.62
CA ALA A 12 16.21 -1.89 5.60
C ALA A 12 16.45 -0.36 5.75
N VAL A 13 15.94 0.46 4.83
CA VAL A 13 16.06 1.92 4.88
C VAL A 13 14.91 2.55 5.65
N LEU A 14 13.73 1.91 5.64
CA LEU A 14 12.53 2.44 6.27
C LEU A 14 12.35 1.87 7.67
N ASP A 15 12.49 2.74 8.67
CA ASP A 15 12.07 2.45 10.03
C ASP A 15 10.55 2.66 10.17
N CYS A 16 9.75 1.74 9.63
CA CYS A 16 8.29 1.80 9.73
C CYS A 16 7.84 1.71 11.19
N LYS A 17 6.83 2.50 11.56
CA LYS A 17 6.24 2.55 12.89
C LYS A 17 4.88 1.84 12.90
N TYR A 18 4.35 1.63 14.11
CA TYR A 18 3.04 1.03 14.29
C TYR A 18 1.93 1.79 13.53
N GLU A 19 2.01 3.12 13.49
CA GLU A 19 1.07 3.97 12.74
C GLU A 19 1.08 3.65 11.23
N ASP A 20 2.23 3.29 10.66
CA ASP A 20 2.35 2.89 9.26
C ASP A 20 1.71 1.51 9.01
N ILE A 21 1.85 0.58 9.96
CA ILE A 21 1.21 -0.74 9.93
C ILE A 21 -0.32 -0.58 10.00
N VAL A 22 -0.82 0.28 10.88
CA VAL A 22 -2.25 0.61 10.98
C VAL A 22 -2.75 1.15 9.64
N TYR A 23 -2.04 2.11 9.05
CA TYR A 23 -2.39 2.65 7.75
C TYR A 23 -2.44 1.58 6.66
N GLY A 24 -1.46 0.69 6.60
CA GLY A 24 -1.45 -0.42 5.63
C GLY A 24 -2.66 -1.36 5.79
N ASN A 25 -3.02 -1.69 7.02
CA ASN A 25 -4.20 -2.50 7.32
C ASN A 25 -5.53 -1.78 6.99
N GLU A 26 -5.60 -0.46 7.21
CA GLU A 26 -6.75 0.35 6.81
C GLU A 26 -6.94 0.36 5.28
N ILE A 27 -5.85 0.42 4.51
CA ILE A 27 -5.93 0.34 3.04
C ILE A 27 -6.46 -1.02 2.57
N ILE A 28 -6.02 -2.12 3.20
CA ILE A 28 -6.56 -3.46 2.93
C ILE A 28 -8.06 -3.49 3.22
N ASN A 29 -8.49 -3.03 4.41
CA ASN A 29 -9.90 -3.00 4.81
C ASN A 29 -10.76 -2.13 3.89
N SER A 30 -10.23 -0.97 3.48
CA SER A 30 -10.89 -0.05 2.56
C SER A 30 -11.12 -0.71 1.20
N LEU A 31 -10.10 -1.36 0.64
CA LEU A 31 -10.24 -2.07 -0.63
C LEU A 31 -11.17 -3.28 -0.54
N ALA A 32 -11.04 -4.08 0.53
CA ALA A 32 -11.93 -5.21 0.81
C ALA A 32 -13.39 -4.77 0.87
N SER A 33 -13.67 -3.70 1.64
CA SER A 33 -15.00 -3.10 1.76
C SER A 33 -15.54 -2.64 0.40
N ARG A 34 -14.69 -1.98 -0.41
CA ARG A 34 -15.05 -1.49 -1.75
C ARG A 34 -15.36 -2.64 -2.71
N LEU A 35 -14.68 -3.78 -2.55
CA LEU A 35 -14.89 -5.01 -3.32
C LEU A 35 -15.95 -5.94 -2.72
N LYS A 36 -16.60 -5.54 -1.62
CA LYS A 36 -17.60 -6.32 -0.88
C LYS A 36 -17.06 -7.67 -0.37
N VAL A 37 -15.78 -7.72 -0.05
CA VAL A 37 -15.16 -8.84 0.65
C VAL A 37 -15.55 -8.74 2.12
N THR A 38 -16.26 -9.73 2.62
CA THR A 38 -16.76 -9.75 4.01
C THR A 38 -15.79 -10.38 5.00
N ASP A 39 -14.94 -11.27 4.52
CA ASP A 39 -13.95 -11.96 5.34
C ASP A 39 -12.68 -12.20 4.53
N ILE A 40 -11.53 -11.97 5.16
CA ILE A 40 -10.21 -12.20 4.57
C ILE A 40 -9.65 -13.45 5.26
N PRO A 41 -9.41 -14.55 4.52
CA PRO A 41 -9.00 -15.81 5.12
C PRO A 41 -7.63 -15.71 5.76
N GLU A 42 -7.39 -16.58 6.74
CA GLU A 42 -6.09 -16.84 7.32
C GLU A 42 -5.51 -18.15 6.76
N PRO A 43 -4.28 -18.17 6.22
CA PRO A 43 -3.35 -17.06 6.10
C PRO A 43 -3.76 -16.03 5.04
N VAL A 44 -3.46 -14.75 5.31
CA VAL A 44 -3.77 -13.63 4.40
C VAL A 44 -3.11 -13.88 3.04
N PRO A 45 -3.86 -13.77 1.92
CA PRO A 45 -3.29 -13.93 0.59
C PRO A 45 -2.11 -13.00 0.34
N TYR A 46 -1.03 -13.54 -0.22
CA TYR A 46 0.23 -12.81 -0.41
C TYR A 46 0.06 -11.47 -1.12
N ILE A 47 -0.79 -11.41 -2.15
CA ILE A 47 -0.99 -10.18 -2.92
C ILE A 47 -1.73 -9.08 -2.13
N VAL A 48 -2.63 -9.48 -1.21
CA VAL A 48 -3.32 -8.56 -0.29
C VAL A 48 -2.35 -8.08 0.80
N LYS A 49 -1.55 -8.99 1.34
CA LYS A 49 -0.48 -8.66 2.29
C LYS A 49 0.52 -7.66 1.68
N ARG A 50 0.91 -7.86 0.42
CA ARG A 50 1.79 -6.95 -0.33
C ARG A 50 1.19 -5.54 -0.46
N LEU A 51 -0.11 -5.40 -0.68
CA LEU A 51 -0.78 -4.09 -0.70
C LEU A 51 -0.60 -3.37 0.63
N GLY A 52 -0.85 -4.06 1.75
CA GLY A 52 -0.67 -3.48 3.08
C GLY A 52 0.77 -3.04 3.34
N VAL A 53 1.75 -3.89 3.03
CA VAL A 53 3.18 -3.58 3.20
C VAL A 53 3.57 -2.35 2.38
N VAL A 54 3.15 -2.30 1.12
CA VAL A 54 3.45 -1.17 0.22
C VAL A 54 2.80 0.12 0.73
N ALA A 55 1.57 0.06 1.23
CA ALA A 55 0.87 1.21 1.80
C ALA A 55 1.55 1.72 3.09
N ALA A 56 2.00 0.82 3.96
CA ALA A 56 2.77 1.18 5.16
C ALA A 56 4.09 1.87 4.79
N CYS A 57 4.86 1.28 3.88
CA CYS A 57 6.11 1.89 3.41
C CYS A 57 5.88 3.24 2.70
N TYR A 58 4.81 3.35 1.90
CA TYR A 58 4.41 4.60 1.27
C TYR A 58 4.17 5.71 2.30
N ASN A 59 3.39 5.43 3.35
CA ASN A 59 3.10 6.39 4.41
C ASN A 59 4.38 6.84 5.12
N ARG A 60 5.26 5.88 5.43
CA ARG A 60 6.54 6.20 6.07
C ARG A 60 7.43 7.09 5.21
N CYS A 61 7.54 6.78 3.91
CA CYS A 61 8.27 7.63 2.97
C CYS A 61 7.68 9.03 2.88
N LEU A 62 6.34 9.15 2.91
CA LEU A 62 5.68 10.45 2.81
C LEU A 62 6.04 11.35 4.01
N LEU A 63 6.11 10.77 5.20
CA LEU A 63 6.49 11.46 6.43
C LEU A 63 7.99 11.78 6.53
N GLN A 64 8.84 11.05 5.81
CA GLN A 64 10.30 11.23 5.83
C GLN A 64 10.87 11.98 4.62
N THR A 65 10.06 12.23 3.60
CA THR A 65 10.49 13.00 2.43
C THR A 65 10.95 14.39 2.86
N GLY A 66 12.14 14.80 2.41
CA GLY A 66 12.80 16.06 2.76
C GLY A 66 13.60 16.01 4.06
N THR A 67 13.64 14.86 4.76
CA THR A 67 14.42 14.69 6.00
C THR A 67 15.75 13.95 5.79
N ASP A 68 16.05 13.55 4.54
CA ASP A 68 17.30 12.86 4.21
C ASP A 68 18.51 13.79 4.42
N PRO A 69 19.39 13.50 5.40
CA PRO A 69 20.52 14.37 5.73
C PRO A 69 21.55 14.46 4.60
N THR A 70 21.55 13.54 3.63
CA THR A 70 22.49 13.56 2.50
C THR A 70 22.11 14.61 1.45
N THR A 71 20.86 15.07 1.43
CA THR A 71 20.38 16.11 0.50
C THR A 71 20.93 17.51 0.82
N VAL A 72 21.22 17.77 2.10
CA VAL A 72 21.64 19.10 2.59
C VAL A 72 23.12 19.37 2.32
N PHE A 73 23.94 18.33 2.13
CA PHE A 73 25.40 18.47 1.95
C PHE A 73 25.80 18.93 0.53
N ASN A 74 24.91 18.85 -0.47
CA ASN A 74 25.14 19.38 -1.82
C ASN A 74 24.58 20.82 -1.94
N GLY A 75 25.29 21.77 -1.32
CA GLY A 75 25.01 23.19 -1.44
C GLY A 75 24.94 23.67 -2.91
N ALA A 76 24.03 24.61 -3.17
CA ALA A 76 23.95 25.43 -4.39
C ALA A 76 23.79 24.71 -5.76
N GLY A 77 23.29 23.48 -5.78
CA GLY A 77 22.99 22.77 -7.04
C GLY A 77 22.43 21.35 -6.84
N GLY A 78 21.70 21.15 -5.74
CA GLY A 78 21.23 19.83 -5.31
C GLY A 78 20.46 19.11 -6.42
N VAL A 79 20.97 17.96 -6.84
CA VAL A 79 20.29 17.08 -7.80
C VAL A 79 18.96 16.68 -7.14
N GLU A 80 17.84 17.01 -7.79
CA GLU A 80 16.44 16.74 -7.34
C GLU A 80 16.15 15.24 -7.07
N ASN A 81 17.13 14.36 -7.23
CA ASN A 81 17.07 12.91 -6.99
C ASN A 81 17.99 12.43 -5.85
N SER A 82 18.50 13.29 -4.97
CA SER A 82 19.34 12.81 -3.85
C SER A 82 18.54 12.21 -2.68
N ASP A 83 17.28 12.60 -2.52
CA ASP A 83 16.45 12.11 -1.41
C ASP A 83 15.98 10.67 -1.65
N ILE A 84 16.52 9.74 -0.85
CA ILE A 84 16.18 8.32 -0.94
C ILE A 84 14.70 8.05 -0.62
N TYR A 85 14.10 8.82 0.29
CA TYR A 85 12.70 8.67 0.68
C TYR A 85 11.78 9.18 -0.43
N ALA A 86 12.14 10.26 -1.12
CA ALA A 86 11.38 10.75 -2.27
C ALA A 86 11.40 9.75 -3.44
N GLN A 87 12.52 9.07 -3.68
CA GLN A 87 12.62 8.01 -4.69
C GLN A 87 11.74 6.81 -4.31
N LYS A 88 11.87 6.32 -3.08
CA LYS A 88 11.05 5.21 -2.57
C LYS A 88 9.57 5.55 -2.55
N LEU A 89 9.20 6.78 -2.19
CA LEU A 89 7.82 7.26 -2.23
C LEU A 89 7.19 7.09 -3.61
N LYS A 90 7.90 7.50 -4.67
CA LYS A 90 7.42 7.34 -6.07
C LYS A 90 7.21 5.86 -6.43
N LEU A 91 8.15 4.99 -6.02
CA LEU A 91 8.07 3.55 -6.27
C LEU A 91 6.89 2.90 -5.54
N TYR A 92 6.75 3.16 -4.23
CA TYR A 92 5.66 2.61 -3.44
C TYR A 92 4.30 3.15 -3.86
N LYS A 93 4.21 4.43 -4.24
CA LYS A 93 2.99 4.99 -4.80
C LYS A 93 2.56 4.28 -6.08
N ALA A 94 3.47 4.14 -7.05
CA ALA A 94 3.18 3.49 -8.32
C ALA A 94 2.75 2.02 -8.12
N GLU A 95 3.43 1.31 -7.22
CA GLU A 95 3.08 -0.06 -6.89
C GLU A 95 1.74 -0.17 -6.16
N MET A 96 1.44 0.73 -5.22
CA MET A 96 0.17 0.79 -4.52
C MET A 96 -0.98 1.02 -5.50
N GLU A 97 -0.86 2.01 -6.38
CA GLU A 97 -1.86 2.32 -7.41
C GLU A 97 -2.06 1.13 -8.36
N ARG A 98 -0.97 0.47 -8.77
CA ARG A 98 -1.03 -0.74 -9.60
C ARG A 98 -1.80 -1.87 -8.89
N LEU A 99 -1.49 -2.14 -7.62
CA LEU A 99 -2.17 -3.18 -6.84
C LEU A 99 -3.65 -2.85 -6.64
N MET A 100 -3.97 -1.61 -6.27
CA MET A 100 -5.35 -1.15 -6.09
C MET A 100 -6.18 -1.21 -7.38
N ALA A 101 -5.54 -1.06 -8.53
CA ALA A 101 -6.19 -1.19 -9.84
C ALA A 101 -6.35 -2.65 -10.29
N SER A 102 -5.40 -3.53 -9.93
CA SER A 102 -5.41 -4.93 -10.36
C SER A 102 -6.21 -5.87 -9.46
N LEU A 103 -6.29 -5.58 -8.16
CA LEU A 103 -6.89 -6.46 -7.18
C LEU A 103 -8.41 -6.53 -7.33
N THR A 104 -8.92 -7.76 -7.32
CA THR A 104 -10.34 -8.10 -7.39
C THR A 104 -10.75 -8.87 -6.14
N ALA A 105 -12.07 -9.06 -5.93
CA ALA A 105 -12.57 -9.82 -4.79
C ALA A 105 -12.02 -11.27 -4.74
N ALA A 106 -11.68 -11.87 -5.89
CA ALA A 106 -11.11 -13.20 -5.96
C ALA A 106 -9.71 -13.28 -5.35
N ASP A 107 -8.92 -12.21 -5.46
CA ASP A 107 -7.56 -12.14 -4.92
C ASP A 107 -7.51 -12.11 -3.39
N PHE A 108 -8.63 -11.77 -2.75
CA PHE A 108 -8.82 -11.88 -1.31
C PHE A 108 -9.13 -13.32 -0.85
N GLY A 109 -9.01 -14.32 -1.73
CA GLY A 109 -9.24 -15.72 -1.39
C GLY A 109 -10.70 -16.16 -1.43
N VAL A 110 -11.62 -15.29 -1.88
CA VAL A 110 -13.03 -15.65 -2.06
C VAL A 110 -13.19 -16.48 -3.34
N THR A 111 -12.99 -17.80 -3.22
CA THR A 111 -13.37 -18.78 -4.26
C THR A 111 -14.86 -19.06 -4.16
N GLY A 112 -15.71 -18.11 -4.55
CA GLY A 112 -17.16 -18.33 -4.46
C GLY A 112 -18.09 -17.14 -4.63
N GLY A 113 -17.60 -15.97 -5.02
CA GLY A 113 -18.45 -14.82 -5.29
C GLY A 113 -18.34 -14.41 -6.74
N GLN A 114 -19.15 -14.98 -7.64
CA GLN A 114 -19.50 -14.29 -8.89
C GLN A 114 -20.25 -12.99 -8.53
N GLY A 115 -19.50 -11.97 -8.12
CA GLY A 115 -19.95 -10.60 -8.04
C GLY A 115 -19.83 -9.94 -9.40
N ARG A 116 -20.49 -10.48 -10.44
CA ARG A 116 -20.93 -9.65 -11.55
C ARG A 116 -21.96 -8.69 -10.96
N ALA A 117 -21.51 -7.60 -10.37
CA ALA A 117 -22.34 -6.44 -10.20
C ALA A 117 -22.59 -5.89 -11.61
N SER A 118 -23.59 -6.45 -12.30
CA SER A 118 -24.23 -5.70 -13.37
C SER A 118 -24.80 -4.46 -12.69
N ILE A 119 -24.25 -3.30 -13.04
CA ILE A 119 -24.93 -2.04 -12.81
C ILE A 119 -25.97 -1.98 -13.93
N PRO A 120 -27.27 -2.14 -13.67
CA PRO A 120 -28.26 -1.88 -14.69
C PRO A 120 -28.27 -0.38 -14.96
N LEU A 121 -27.63 0.04 -16.05
CA LEU A 121 -27.79 1.36 -16.62
C LEU A 121 -29.02 1.36 -17.53
N TYR A 122 -30.22 1.56 -16.99
CA TYR A 122 -31.39 2.05 -17.74
C TYR A 122 -32.31 2.77 -16.72
N ARG A 123 -32.45 4.10 -16.72
CA ARG A 123 -32.96 5.12 -17.68
C ARG A 123 -34.33 5.61 -17.17
N SER A 124 -34.42 6.91 -16.92
CA SER A 124 -35.58 7.76 -17.25
C SER A 124 -35.05 8.96 -18.00
#